data_AF-V6LR39-F1
#
_entry.id   AF-V6LR39-F1
#
_cell.length_a   1.000
_cell.length_b   1.000
_cell.length_c   1.000
_cell.angle_alpha   90.00
_cell.angle_beta   90.00
_cell.angle_gamma   90.00
#
_symmetry.space_group_name_H-M   'P 1'
#
loop_
_entity.id
_entity.type
_entity.pdbx_description
1 polymer ?
#
loop_
_entity_poly.entity_id
_entity_poly.type
_entity_poly.pdbx_seq_one_letter_code
_entity_poly.pdbx_strand_id
1 'polypeptide(L)'
;MFNCSIENCETCMMSEIVCDFCKEGFLLLKNTCVESCPETHFVQHSDMCQLCAWSSPGCTICAQADPTKDDVTCSACYSNFTLNGTACDCAITNCSVCEPLIENQCKICTAPDYFLNNKNVCEACTTLPNCRECFQSHVGVSCEVCVEKFVSVNGSCVPVPPNCIESAKERPCVRCADGFALTQEYQCEACLVIPECTKCSFVAQKLTCSGCATDFLIIANKCVPVAPNCAVVTESNTCEKCNDGFALNTANACGTCDAIIDFASPACACGVAENCGNCGKDLDACGACLGSFEMKDGKCVQGACAVANCETCRDRPDSCMACAGGFQLTILDSCQESCAGVGQNGQFCRAGAARAAEWVACPADATGVAQMLTDCICGSAENCGNCSAEGQCGACLPGYQQRNGSCTECADGFLRQPSNGLCVKKTEEASNKLSTGAVAGIVIGVLVVAALAIGCVVYFRMRKRAPAATPLELSHQTD
;
A
#
# COMPACT_ATOMS: atom_id res chain seq x y z
N MET A 1 -46.99 -61.91 46.14
CA MET A 1 -48.32 -61.58 45.61
C MET A 1 -49.13 -61.02 46.75
N PHE A 2 -49.53 -59.75 46.62
CA PHE A 2 -50.46 -59.14 47.56
C PHE A 2 -51.88 -59.57 47.21
N ASN A 3 -52.78 -59.63 48.19
CA ASN A 3 -54.20 -59.82 47.89
C ASN A 3 -54.72 -58.54 47.23
N CYS A 4 -55.04 -58.60 45.95
CA CYS A 4 -55.58 -57.46 45.23
C CYS A 4 -56.90 -57.01 45.86
N SER A 5 -56.96 -55.73 46.26
CA SER A 5 -58.21 -55.11 46.73
C SER A 5 -59.07 -54.61 45.56
N ILE A 6 -58.54 -54.65 44.34
CA ILE A 6 -59.21 -54.20 43.11
C ILE A 6 -60.04 -55.36 42.54
N GLU A 7 -61.32 -55.09 42.32
CA GLU A 7 -62.25 -56.07 41.74
C GLU A 7 -61.78 -56.52 40.35
N ASN A 8 -61.89 -57.83 40.09
CA ASN A 8 -61.46 -58.49 38.85
C ASN A 8 -59.97 -58.39 38.49
N CYS A 9 -59.13 -57.93 39.42
CA CYS A 9 -57.68 -58.01 39.27
C CYS A 9 -57.16 -59.42 39.62
N GLU A 10 -56.25 -59.94 38.79
CA GLU A 10 -55.58 -61.23 39.00
C GLU A 10 -54.28 -61.07 39.80
N THR A 11 -53.45 -60.09 39.43
CA THR A 11 -52.17 -59.86 40.12
C THR A 11 -51.87 -58.38 40.36
N CYS A 12 -51.34 -58.10 41.55
CA CYS A 12 -50.88 -56.79 41.99
C CYS A 12 -49.42 -56.90 42.44
N MET A 13 -48.50 -56.23 41.73
CA MET A 13 -47.06 -56.34 41.96
C MET A 13 -46.52 -55.30 42.94
N MET A 14 -46.97 -54.05 42.85
CA MET A 14 -46.39 -52.95 43.64
C MET A 14 -47.19 -52.57 44.90
N SER A 15 -48.51 -52.75 44.90
CA SER A 15 -49.37 -52.52 46.07
C SER A 15 -50.75 -53.16 45.87
N GLU A 16 -51.54 -53.31 46.94
CA GLU A 16 -52.92 -53.85 46.86
C GLU A 16 -53.89 -52.98 46.04
N ILE A 17 -53.48 -51.76 45.67
CA ILE A 17 -54.26 -50.75 44.93
C ILE A 17 -53.72 -50.46 43.52
N VAL A 18 -52.80 -51.27 43.02
CA VAL A 18 -52.29 -51.18 41.64
C VAL A 18 -52.42 -52.55 41.00
N CYS A 19 -53.26 -52.65 39.98
CA CYS A 19 -53.47 -53.88 39.23
C CYS A 19 -52.53 -53.93 38.03
N ASP A 20 -51.81 -55.05 37.87
CA ASP A 20 -50.94 -55.27 36.70
C ASP A 20 -51.59 -56.17 35.65
N PHE A 21 -52.40 -57.14 36.08
CA PHE A 21 -53.09 -58.08 35.19
C PHE A 21 -54.52 -58.32 35.69
N CYS A 22 -55.49 -58.22 34.77
CA CYS A 22 -56.89 -58.50 35.04
C CYS A 22 -57.21 -59.97 34.79
N LYS A 23 -58.26 -60.48 35.44
CA LYS A 23 -58.76 -61.84 35.21
C LYS A 23 -59.25 -61.99 33.76
N GLU A 24 -59.23 -63.22 33.26
CA GLU A 24 -59.74 -63.56 31.92
C GLU A 24 -61.14 -62.96 31.66
N GLY A 25 -61.28 -62.28 30.51
CA GLY A 25 -62.50 -61.56 30.14
C GLY A 25 -62.55 -60.09 30.58
N PHE A 26 -61.56 -59.59 31.34
CA PHE A 26 -61.45 -58.20 31.74
C PHE A 26 -60.18 -57.54 31.18
N LEU A 27 -60.28 -56.24 30.91
CA LEU A 27 -59.24 -55.40 30.33
C LEU A 27 -58.72 -54.40 31.37
N LEU A 28 -57.42 -54.14 31.37
CA LEU A 28 -56.80 -53.18 32.28
C LEU A 28 -56.97 -51.74 31.75
N LEU A 29 -57.68 -50.89 32.48
CA LEU A 29 -57.78 -49.46 32.23
C LEU A 29 -57.24 -48.70 33.44
N LYS A 30 -56.06 -48.08 33.28
CA LYS A 30 -55.30 -47.46 34.38
C LYS A 30 -55.02 -48.50 35.47
N ASN A 31 -55.77 -48.47 36.58
CA ASN A 31 -55.63 -49.40 37.71
C ASN A 31 -56.94 -50.16 37.98
N THR A 32 -57.87 -50.22 37.03
CA THR A 32 -59.16 -50.89 37.18
C THR A 32 -59.39 -51.88 36.05
N CYS A 33 -60.04 -52.99 36.36
CA CYS A 33 -60.39 -54.02 35.37
C CYS A 33 -61.82 -53.80 34.88
N VAL A 34 -62.00 -53.64 33.57
CA VAL A 34 -63.29 -53.34 32.91
C VAL A 34 -63.63 -54.41 31.88
N GLU A 35 -64.91 -54.68 31.65
CA GLU A 35 -65.34 -55.70 30.66
C GLU A 35 -65.10 -55.26 29.21
N SER A 36 -65.07 -53.94 28.96
CA SER A 36 -64.77 -53.36 27.64
C SER A 36 -64.10 -52.00 27.81
N CYS A 37 -63.26 -51.62 26.85
CA CYS A 37 -62.69 -50.27 26.82
C CYS A 37 -63.79 -49.24 26.52
N PRO A 38 -63.77 -48.07 27.18
CA PRO A 38 -64.65 -46.97 26.81
C PRO A 38 -64.34 -46.51 25.38
N GLU A 39 -65.29 -45.85 24.69
CA GLU A 39 -65.10 -45.43 23.28
C GLU A 39 -63.91 -44.47 23.04
N THR A 40 -63.34 -43.92 24.12
CA THR A 40 -62.13 -43.10 24.13
C THR A 40 -60.83 -43.91 24.13
N HIS A 41 -60.93 -45.24 24.17
CA HIS A 41 -59.82 -46.18 24.26
C HIS A 41 -60.02 -47.37 23.31
N PHE A 42 -58.93 -48.04 22.95
CA PHE A 42 -58.90 -49.29 22.20
C PHE A 42 -58.07 -50.34 22.96
N VAL A 43 -58.19 -51.61 22.56
CA VAL A 43 -57.44 -52.70 23.18
C VAL A 43 -56.06 -52.79 22.54
N GLN A 44 -55.01 -52.55 23.30
CA GLN A 44 -53.64 -52.81 22.87
C GLN A 44 -53.24 -54.24 23.24
N HIS A 45 -52.25 -54.79 22.54
CA HIS A 45 -51.54 -56.02 22.91
C HIS A 45 -51.34 -56.09 24.43
N SER A 46 -51.79 -57.21 25.04
CA SER A 46 -51.85 -57.46 26.50
C SER A 46 -53.12 -56.99 27.23
N ASP A 47 -54.28 -57.00 26.57
CA ASP A 47 -55.59 -56.78 27.22
C ASP A 47 -55.67 -55.45 27.99
N MET A 48 -54.94 -54.43 27.52
CA MET A 48 -54.86 -53.12 28.14
C MET A 48 -55.58 -52.08 27.28
N CYS A 49 -56.44 -51.29 27.91
CA CYS A 49 -57.11 -50.16 27.25
C CYS A 49 -56.15 -48.98 27.11
N GLN A 50 -55.83 -48.59 25.87
CA GLN A 50 -55.06 -47.40 25.55
C GLN A 50 -55.92 -46.31 24.92
N LEU A 51 -55.57 -45.05 25.15
CA LEU A 51 -56.27 -43.91 24.57
C LEU A 51 -56.21 -43.94 23.04
N CYS A 52 -57.34 -43.66 22.38
CA CYS A 52 -57.42 -43.57 20.92
C CYS A 52 -56.34 -42.64 20.31
N ALA A 53 -56.04 -41.53 21.01
CA ALA A 53 -55.05 -40.55 20.61
C ALA A 53 -53.61 -41.10 20.47
N TRP A 54 -53.30 -42.27 21.03
CA TRP A 54 -51.98 -42.90 20.92
C TRP A 54 -51.76 -43.57 19.55
N SER A 55 -52.81 -44.20 18.99
CA SER A 55 -52.74 -44.83 17.66
C SER A 55 -53.11 -43.86 16.55
N SER A 56 -54.14 -43.03 16.76
CA SER A 56 -54.53 -41.97 15.84
C SER A 56 -54.48 -40.61 16.56
N PRO A 57 -53.41 -39.80 16.38
CA PRO A 57 -53.27 -38.50 17.02
C PRO A 57 -54.52 -37.62 16.82
N GLY A 58 -55.02 -37.03 17.90
CA GLY A 58 -56.20 -36.16 17.86
C GLY A 58 -57.55 -36.88 17.91
N CYS A 59 -57.56 -38.20 17.96
CA CYS A 59 -58.80 -38.97 18.03
C CYS A 59 -59.38 -39.03 19.46
N THR A 60 -60.65 -38.62 19.61
CA THR A 60 -61.39 -38.72 20.88
C THR A 60 -62.23 -39.98 20.97
N ILE A 61 -62.77 -40.44 19.85
CA ILE A 61 -63.61 -41.64 19.77
C ILE A 61 -63.09 -42.51 18.64
N CYS A 62 -62.72 -43.75 18.94
CA CYS A 62 -62.20 -44.68 17.95
C CYS A 62 -62.89 -46.05 18.01
N ALA A 63 -62.84 -46.74 16.87
CA ALA A 63 -63.27 -48.12 16.74
C ALA A 63 -62.11 -48.96 16.19
N GLN A 64 -61.86 -50.10 16.83
CA GLN A 64 -60.85 -51.08 16.44
C GLN A 64 -61.55 -52.27 15.79
N ALA A 65 -61.24 -52.56 14.51
CA ALA A 65 -61.87 -53.65 13.78
C ALA A 65 -61.28 -55.03 14.15
N ASP A 66 -60.02 -55.06 14.57
CA ASP A 66 -59.27 -56.26 14.92
C ASP A 66 -58.43 -55.98 16.18
N PRO A 67 -58.75 -56.59 17.34
CA PRO A 67 -58.03 -56.34 18.59
C PRO A 67 -56.58 -56.85 18.56
N THR A 68 -56.19 -57.64 17.55
CA THR A 68 -54.81 -58.07 17.34
C THR A 68 -53.95 -57.06 16.59
N LYS A 69 -54.54 -55.95 16.11
CA LYS A 69 -53.84 -54.88 15.39
C LYS A 69 -54.05 -53.56 16.12
N ASP A 70 -52.99 -52.78 16.23
CA ASP A 70 -53.05 -51.45 16.86
C ASP A 70 -53.69 -50.39 15.94
N ASP A 71 -54.42 -50.79 14.89
CA ASP A 71 -55.02 -49.89 13.90
C ASP A 71 -56.44 -49.51 14.34
N VAL A 72 -56.68 -48.20 14.49
CA VAL A 72 -57.97 -47.66 14.94
C VAL A 72 -58.55 -46.72 13.91
N THR A 73 -59.85 -46.83 13.67
CA THR A 73 -60.61 -45.86 12.87
C THR A 73 -61.19 -44.81 13.78
N CYS A 74 -60.96 -43.54 13.47
CA CYS A 74 -61.48 -42.44 14.26
C CYS A 74 -62.86 -42.00 13.77
N SER A 75 -63.77 -41.73 14.70
CA SER A 75 -65.13 -41.23 14.42
C SER A 75 -65.38 -39.83 14.97
N ALA A 76 -64.60 -39.39 15.97
CA ALA A 76 -64.62 -38.03 16.46
C ALA A 76 -63.22 -37.57 16.86
N CYS A 77 -62.92 -36.30 16.61
CA CYS A 77 -61.63 -35.69 16.91
C CYS A 77 -61.73 -34.66 18.04
N TYR A 78 -60.61 -34.32 18.67
CA TYR A 78 -60.53 -33.14 19.55
C TYR A 78 -60.79 -31.86 18.73
N SER A 79 -61.17 -30.76 19.40
CA SER A 79 -61.52 -29.49 18.74
C SER A 79 -60.43 -28.90 17.85
N ASN A 80 -59.16 -29.24 18.10
CA ASN A 80 -57.99 -28.83 17.29
C ASN A 80 -57.80 -29.64 16.00
N PHE A 81 -58.65 -30.63 15.73
CA PHE A 81 -58.48 -31.57 14.64
C PHE A 81 -59.75 -31.64 13.79
N THR A 82 -59.58 -31.89 12.51
CA THR A 82 -60.68 -32.12 11.56
C THR A 82 -60.71 -33.58 11.16
N LEU A 83 -61.87 -34.22 11.22
CA LEU A 83 -62.03 -35.60 10.76
C LEU A 83 -61.95 -35.64 9.24
N ASN A 84 -60.95 -36.34 8.70
CA ASN A 84 -60.75 -36.56 7.27
C ASN A 84 -60.78 -38.07 6.98
N GLY A 85 -61.94 -38.57 6.54
CA GLY A 85 -62.19 -40.00 6.43
C GLY A 85 -62.25 -40.66 7.80
N THR A 86 -61.28 -41.53 8.11
CA THR A 86 -61.16 -42.24 9.39
C THR A 86 -60.01 -41.73 10.26
N ALA A 87 -59.35 -40.63 9.87
CA ALA A 87 -58.22 -40.06 10.60
C ALA A 87 -58.50 -38.60 10.99
N CYS A 88 -57.81 -38.14 12.03
CA CYS A 88 -57.89 -36.76 12.49
C CYS A 88 -56.67 -35.97 11.99
N ASP A 89 -56.92 -34.97 11.14
CA ASP A 89 -55.88 -34.07 10.66
C ASP A 89 -55.80 -32.83 11.56
N CYS A 90 -54.59 -32.35 11.83
CA CYS A 90 -54.35 -31.15 12.62
C CYS A 90 -55.00 -29.93 11.94
N ALA A 91 -55.89 -29.23 12.64
CA ALA A 91 -56.60 -28.05 12.12
C ALA A 91 -55.91 -26.72 12.48
N ILE A 92 -54.82 -26.77 13.26
CA ILE A 92 -54.07 -25.57 13.65
C ILE A 92 -53.25 -25.07 12.45
N THR A 93 -53.50 -23.82 12.04
CA THR A 93 -52.79 -23.17 10.95
C THR A 93 -51.27 -23.18 11.18
N ASN A 94 -50.51 -23.60 10.16
CA ASN A 94 -49.04 -23.68 10.17
C ASN A 94 -48.45 -24.68 11.18
N CYS A 95 -49.27 -25.61 11.68
CA CYS A 95 -48.85 -26.70 12.52
C CYS A 95 -48.81 -28.00 11.71
N SER A 96 -47.67 -28.69 11.69
CA SER A 96 -47.55 -30.01 11.05
C SER A 96 -47.97 -31.13 11.98
N VAL A 97 -47.80 -30.97 13.30
CA VAL A 97 -48.21 -31.96 14.31
C VAL A 97 -48.83 -31.24 15.51
N CYS A 98 -50.14 -31.41 15.71
CA CYS A 98 -50.88 -30.88 16.86
C CYS A 98 -50.55 -31.64 18.16
N GLU A 99 -50.69 -30.98 19.31
CA GLU A 99 -50.67 -31.65 20.61
C GLU A 99 -52.06 -32.29 20.88
N PRO A 100 -52.18 -33.63 21.01
CA PRO A 100 -53.46 -34.31 21.10
C PRO A 100 -54.25 -33.98 22.37
N LEU A 101 -53.60 -33.59 23.47
CA LEU A 101 -54.25 -33.45 24.78
C LEU A 101 -54.49 -32.00 25.21
N ILE A 102 -53.96 -31.01 24.47
CA ILE A 102 -54.05 -29.60 24.86
C ILE A 102 -54.59 -28.75 23.71
N GLU A 103 -55.70 -28.06 23.99
CA GLU A 103 -56.37 -27.21 23.01
C GLU A 103 -55.46 -26.08 22.51
N ASN A 104 -55.51 -25.79 21.21
CA ASN A 104 -54.71 -24.80 20.48
C ASN A 104 -53.18 -24.89 20.65
N GLN A 105 -52.63 -26.07 20.94
CA GLN A 105 -51.18 -26.28 21.00
C GLN A 105 -50.64 -27.14 19.86
N CYS A 106 -49.47 -26.76 19.37
CA CYS A 106 -48.72 -27.43 18.34
C CYS A 106 -47.46 -28.07 18.94
N LYS A 107 -47.05 -29.23 18.38
CA LYS A 107 -45.82 -29.92 18.73
C LYS A 107 -44.71 -29.66 17.71
N ILE A 108 -45.06 -29.58 16.43
CA ILE A 108 -44.12 -29.32 15.33
C ILE A 108 -44.80 -28.37 14.35
N CYS A 109 -44.16 -27.25 14.03
CA CYS A 109 -44.67 -26.29 13.06
C CYS A 109 -44.32 -26.68 11.62
N THR A 110 -44.96 -26.03 10.66
CA THR A 110 -44.65 -26.20 9.24
C THR A 110 -43.33 -25.49 8.93
N ALA A 111 -42.26 -26.27 8.72
CA ALA A 111 -40.97 -25.76 8.27
C ALA A 111 -41.00 -25.40 6.76
N PRO A 112 -40.16 -24.46 6.28
CA PRO A 112 -39.12 -23.72 7.00
C PRO A 112 -39.57 -22.34 7.53
N ASP A 113 -40.84 -21.98 7.35
CA ASP A 113 -41.35 -20.61 7.57
C ASP A 113 -41.93 -20.35 8.97
N TYR A 114 -42.08 -21.38 9.80
CA TYR A 114 -42.66 -21.27 11.15
C TYR A 114 -41.86 -22.03 12.20
N PHE A 115 -41.82 -21.49 13.42
CA PHE A 115 -41.22 -22.10 14.60
C PHE A 115 -42.20 -22.10 15.78
N LEU A 116 -41.96 -23.00 16.74
CA LEU A 116 -42.77 -23.13 17.93
C LEU A 116 -42.28 -22.18 19.03
N ASN A 117 -43.15 -21.27 19.48
CA ASN A 117 -42.83 -20.37 20.59
C ASN A 117 -43.01 -21.03 21.97
N ASN A 118 -42.70 -20.29 23.04
CA ASN A 118 -42.77 -20.80 24.42
C ASN A 118 -44.18 -21.20 24.91
N LYS A 119 -45.23 -20.91 24.12
CA LYS A 119 -46.62 -21.28 24.42
C LYS A 119 -47.11 -22.42 23.54
N ASN A 120 -46.21 -23.12 22.84
CA ASN A 120 -46.53 -24.17 21.88
C ASN A 120 -47.44 -23.66 20.73
N VAL A 121 -47.24 -22.42 20.28
CA VAL A 121 -47.95 -21.84 19.13
C VAL A 121 -46.95 -21.58 18.01
N CYS A 122 -47.35 -21.88 16.77
CA CYS A 122 -46.52 -21.63 15.60
C CYS A 122 -46.49 -20.15 15.25
N GLU A 123 -45.29 -19.58 15.23
CA GLU A 123 -45.00 -18.20 14.90
C GLU A 123 -44.15 -18.15 13.62
N ALA A 124 -44.43 -17.18 12.76
CA ALA A 124 -43.72 -17.05 11.50
C ALA A 124 -42.26 -16.64 11.75
N CYS A 125 -41.31 -17.19 11.00
CA CYS A 125 -39.90 -16.82 11.09
C CYS A 125 -39.67 -15.33 10.83
N THR A 126 -40.58 -14.66 10.11
CA THR A 126 -40.54 -13.20 9.86
C THR A 126 -40.69 -12.35 11.12
N THR A 127 -41.08 -12.91 12.27
CA THR A 127 -41.05 -12.19 13.55
C THR A 127 -39.63 -12.08 14.11
N LEU A 128 -38.70 -12.91 13.64
CA LEU A 128 -37.27 -12.73 13.87
C LEU A 128 -36.74 -11.62 12.94
N PRO A 129 -35.95 -10.66 13.45
CA PRO A 129 -35.45 -9.55 12.65
C PRO A 129 -34.70 -10.00 11.39
N ASN A 130 -35.19 -9.57 10.22
CA ASN A 130 -34.58 -9.83 8.90
C ASN A 130 -34.46 -11.32 8.53
N CYS A 131 -35.26 -12.18 9.16
CA CYS A 131 -35.26 -13.62 8.90
C CYS A 131 -36.37 -14.01 7.92
N ARG A 132 -36.05 -14.92 6.99
CA ARG A 132 -37.02 -15.52 6.06
C ARG A 132 -37.36 -16.95 6.47
N GLU A 133 -36.33 -17.77 6.73
CA GLU A 133 -36.46 -19.18 7.09
C GLU A 133 -35.70 -19.44 8.38
N CYS A 134 -36.28 -20.22 9.29
CA CYS A 134 -35.70 -20.47 10.60
C CYS A 134 -35.74 -21.95 10.98
N PHE A 135 -34.82 -22.32 11.84
CA PHE A 135 -34.65 -23.66 12.37
C PHE A 135 -34.79 -23.65 13.88
N GLN A 136 -35.59 -24.57 14.38
CA GLN A 136 -35.77 -24.78 15.82
C GLN A 136 -34.95 -25.96 16.30
N SER A 137 -34.04 -25.68 17.23
CA SER A 137 -33.23 -26.67 17.94
C SER A 137 -33.69 -26.80 19.39
N HIS A 138 -33.11 -27.74 20.14
CA HIS A 138 -33.31 -27.84 21.59
C HIS A 138 -32.80 -26.61 22.37
N VAL A 139 -31.94 -25.78 21.76
CA VAL A 139 -31.32 -24.61 22.39
C VAL A 139 -32.11 -23.32 22.10
N GLY A 140 -33.03 -23.36 21.14
CA GLY A 140 -33.81 -22.21 20.69
C GLY A 140 -33.96 -22.14 19.18
N VAL A 141 -34.39 -20.99 18.69
CA VAL A 141 -34.69 -20.74 17.28
C VAL A 141 -33.57 -19.91 16.67
N SER A 142 -33.08 -20.35 15.52
CA SER A 142 -32.03 -19.69 14.75
C SER A 142 -32.51 -19.41 13.33
N CYS A 143 -32.16 -18.27 12.77
CA CYS A 143 -32.44 -17.98 11.37
C CYS A 143 -31.44 -18.73 10.46
N GLU A 144 -31.95 -19.51 9.51
CA GLU A 144 -31.13 -20.19 8.51
C GLU A 144 -30.97 -19.36 7.25
N VAL A 145 -32.06 -18.73 6.79
CA VAL A 145 -32.05 -17.91 5.59
C VAL A 145 -32.57 -16.52 5.89
N CYS A 146 -31.73 -15.52 5.62
CA CYS A 146 -32.04 -14.12 5.83
C CYS A 146 -32.69 -13.49 4.59
N VAL A 147 -33.34 -12.35 4.79
CA VAL A 147 -33.80 -11.49 3.69
C VAL A 147 -32.62 -10.91 2.90
N GLU A 148 -32.87 -10.36 1.72
CA GLU A 148 -31.82 -9.78 0.87
C GLU A 148 -30.97 -8.75 1.64
N LYS A 149 -29.66 -8.76 1.38
CA LYS A 149 -28.63 -7.91 2.05
C LYS A 149 -28.35 -8.26 3.52
N PHE A 150 -28.84 -9.39 4.01
CA PHE A 150 -28.48 -9.94 5.32
C PHE A 150 -27.91 -11.35 5.19
N VAL A 151 -27.09 -11.76 6.15
CA VAL A 151 -26.55 -13.13 6.22
C VAL A 151 -26.63 -13.66 7.64
N SER A 152 -26.83 -14.97 7.78
CA SER A 152 -26.93 -15.63 9.08
C SER A 152 -25.56 -15.76 9.72
N VAL A 153 -25.41 -15.11 10.89
CA VAL A 153 -24.23 -15.19 11.75
C VAL A 153 -24.70 -15.63 13.13
N ASN A 154 -24.29 -16.82 13.54
CA ASN A 154 -24.71 -17.45 14.81
C ASN A 154 -26.24 -17.49 14.99
N GLY A 155 -26.97 -17.77 13.90
CA GLY A 155 -28.44 -17.85 13.92
C GLY A 155 -29.17 -16.51 13.95
N SER A 156 -28.46 -15.38 13.83
CA SER A 156 -29.04 -14.04 13.70
C SER A 156 -28.69 -13.42 12.35
N CYS A 157 -29.64 -12.71 11.75
CA CYS A 157 -29.42 -12.03 10.47
C CYS A 157 -28.74 -10.68 10.68
N VAL A 158 -27.50 -10.57 10.22
CA VAL A 158 -26.72 -9.33 10.27
C VAL A 158 -26.62 -8.70 8.88
N PRO A 159 -26.59 -7.36 8.77
CA PRO A 159 -26.50 -6.70 7.48
C PRO A 159 -25.14 -6.99 6.82
N VAL A 160 -25.16 -7.26 5.52
CA VAL A 160 -23.95 -7.34 4.70
C VAL A 160 -23.38 -5.92 4.59
N PRO A 161 -22.10 -5.69 4.96
CA PRO A 161 -21.52 -4.37 4.96
C PRO A 161 -21.38 -3.81 3.53
N PRO A 162 -21.38 -2.48 3.38
CA PRO A 162 -21.21 -1.84 2.08
C PRO A 162 -19.88 -2.27 1.43
N ASN A 163 -19.87 -2.37 0.11
CA ASN A 163 -18.71 -2.79 -0.70
C ASN A 163 -18.26 -4.24 -0.48
N CYS A 164 -19.05 -5.07 0.19
CA CYS A 164 -18.86 -6.51 0.19
C CYS A 164 -19.39 -7.11 -1.12
N ILE A 165 -18.57 -7.92 -1.80
CA ILE A 165 -18.98 -8.64 -3.02
C ILE A 165 -19.25 -10.12 -2.77
N GLU A 166 -18.80 -10.64 -1.63
CA GLU A 166 -18.98 -12.03 -1.26
C GLU A 166 -19.13 -12.18 0.27
N SER A 167 -20.20 -12.85 0.68
CA SER A 167 -20.50 -13.20 2.08
C SER A 167 -20.44 -14.71 2.27
N ALA A 168 -20.24 -15.18 3.50
CA ALA A 168 -20.27 -16.60 3.83
C ALA A 168 -21.14 -16.87 5.07
N LYS A 169 -21.49 -18.14 5.29
CA LYS A 169 -22.13 -18.58 6.54
C LYS A 169 -21.22 -18.16 7.71
N GLU A 170 -21.80 -17.51 8.73
CA GLU A 170 -21.08 -16.97 9.90
C GLU A 170 -20.15 -15.77 9.66
N ARG A 171 -20.02 -15.27 8.42
CA ARG A 171 -19.17 -14.11 8.11
C ARG A 171 -19.91 -13.10 7.24
N PRO A 172 -20.17 -11.88 7.75
CA PRO A 172 -20.93 -10.88 7.00
C PRO A 172 -20.22 -10.45 5.71
N CYS A 173 -18.90 -10.56 5.65
CA CYS A 173 -18.13 -10.42 4.43
C CYS A 173 -16.89 -11.32 4.44
N VAL A 174 -16.56 -11.90 3.28
CA VAL A 174 -15.30 -12.63 3.03
C VAL A 174 -14.48 -12.04 1.89
N ARG A 175 -15.10 -11.23 1.01
CA ARG A 175 -14.38 -10.52 -0.05
C ARG A 175 -15.00 -9.15 -0.30
N CYS A 176 -14.15 -8.13 -0.30
CA CYS A 176 -14.52 -6.74 -0.62
C CYS A 176 -14.36 -6.45 -2.11
N ALA A 177 -15.06 -5.42 -2.58
CA ALA A 177 -14.89 -4.86 -3.92
C ALA A 177 -13.47 -4.29 -4.10
N ASP A 178 -13.05 -4.13 -5.36
CA ASP A 178 -11.77 -3.50 -5.68
C ASP A 178 -11.68 -2.09 -5.04
N GLY A 179 -10.51 -1.77 -4.49
CA GLY A 179 -10.29 -0.52 -3.74
C GLY A 179 -10.71 -0.58 -2.27
N PHE A 180 -11.11 -1.75 -1.75
CA PHE A 180 -11.43 -1.95 -0.33
C PHE A 180 -10.69 -3.17 0.25
N ALA A 181 -10.35 -3.13 1.53
CA ALA A 181 -9.76 -4.24 2.28
C ALA A 181 -10.70 -4.74 3.39
N LEU A 182 -10.69 -6.06 3.60
CA LEU A 182 -11.47 -6.72 4.65
C LEU A 182 -10.80 -6.54 6.02
N THR A 183 -11.51 -5.97 7.00
CA THR A 183 -11.04 -5.82 8.39
C THR A 183 -11.23 -7.12 9.20
N GLN A 184 -10.72 -7.16 10.43
CA GLN A 184 -10.92 -8.31 11.33
C GLN A 184 -12.37 -8.45 11.81
N GLU A 185 -13.12 -7.34 11.81
CA GLU A 185 -14.54 -7.24 12.11
C GLU A 185 -15.41 -7.52 10.88
N TYR A 186 -14.82 -8.06 9.81
CA TYR A 186 -15.47 -8.41 8.55
C TYR A 186 -16.13 -7.20 7.85
N GLN A 187 -15.58 -6.00 8.05
CA GLN A 187 -16.00 -4.77 7.35
C GLN A 187 -15.10 -4.53 6.13
N CYS A 188 -15.58 -3.75 5.17
CA CYS A 188 -14.77 -3.33 4.01
C CYS A 188 -14.36 -1.86 4.17
N GLU A 189 -13.06 -1.62 4.38
CA GLU A 189 -12.49 -0.29 4.53
C GLU A 189 -11.82 0.17 3.22
N ALA A 190 -12.04 1.43 2.83
CA ALA A 190 -11.51 1.96 1.57
C ALA A 190 -9.99 2.12 1.62
N CYS A 191 -9.29 1.71 0.55
CA CYS A 191 -7.84 1.88 0.43
C CYS A 191 -7.41 3.35 0.44
N LEU A 192 -8.27 4.26 -0.03
CA LEU A 192 -8.02 5.70 -0.09
C LEU A 192 -7.87 6.38 1.28
N VAL A 193 -8.10 5.66 2.39
CA VAL A 193 -7.68 6.11 3.73
C VAL A 193 -6.16 6.34 3.77
N ILE A 194 -5.40 5.57 2.97
CA ILE A 194 -4.02 5.87 2.60
C ILE A 194 -4.08 6.68 1.30
N PRO A 195 -3.68 7.98 1.30
CA PRO A 195 -3.74 8.81 0.10
C PRO A 195 -3.02 8.15 -1.09
N GLU A 196 -3.64 8.21 -2.27
CA GLU A 196 -3.14 7.63 -3.52
C GLU A 196 -2.95 6.09 -3.50
N CYS A 197 -3.50 5.38 -2.52
CA CYS A 197 -3.47 3.92 -2.47
C CYS A 197 -4.65 3.31 -3.25
N THR A 198 -4.34 2.50 -4.28
CA THR A 198 -5.32 1.83 -5.14
C THR A 198 -5.60 0.38 -4.72
N LYS A 199 -4.65 -0.26 -4.04
CA LYS A 199 -4.77 -1.63 -3.53
C LYS A 199 -4.22 -1.72 -2.12
N CYS A 200 -4.96 -2.37 -1.22
CA CYS A 200 -4.60 -2.49 0.18
C CYS A 200 -5.07 -3.82 0.77
N SER A 201 -4.52 -4.17 1.94
CA SER A 201 -4.89 -5.35 2.73
C SER A 201 -4.73 -5.07 4.22
N PHE A 202 -5.45 -5.80 5.07
CA PHE A 202 -5.23 -5.76 6.52
C PHE A 202 -4.15 -6.75 6.91
N VAL A 203 -3.02 -6.25 7.41
CA VAL A 203 -1.90 -7.06 7.91
C VAL A 203 -1.61 -6.63 9.34
N ALA A 204 -1.59 -7.59 10.28
CA ALA A 204 -1.34 -7.34 11.70
C ALA A 204 -2.19 -6.18 12.29
N GLN A 205 -3.51 -6.21 12.05
CA GLN A 205 -4.49 -5.20 12.51
C GLN A 205 -4.30 -3.79 11.93
N LYS A 206 -3.52 -3.65 10.85
CA LYS A 206 -3.28 -2.36 10.22
C LYS A 206 -3.53 -2.44 8.71
N LEU A 207 -4.19 -1.41 8.19
CA LEU A 207 -4.36 -1.23 6.76
C LEU A 207 -2.99 -0.98 6.10
N THR A 208 -2.63 -1.85 5.17
CA THR A 208 -1.35 -1.85 4.46
C THR A 208 -1.60 -1.67 2.97
N CYS A 209 -0.96 -0.67 2.36
CA CYS A 209 -1.02 -0.41 0.93
C CYS A 209 -0.10 -1.37 0.18
N SER A 210 -0.61 -1.99 -0.88
CA SER A 210 0.10 -2.90 -1.76
C SER A 210 0.13 -2.43 -3.22
N GLY A 211 -0.58 -1.34 -3.55
CA GLY A 211 -0.50 -0.67 -4.85
C GLY A 211 -0.89 0.79 -4.74
N CYS A 212 -0.13 1.67 -5.37
CA CYS A 212 -0.42 3.10 -5.47
C CYS A 212 -1.04 3.46 -6.82
N ALA A 213 -1.51 4.70 -6.95
CA ALA A 213 -1.86 5.31 -8.21
C ALA A 213 -0.62 5.45 -9.12
N THR A 214 -0.85 5.72 -10.41
CA THR A 214 0.21 6.02 -11.37
C THR A 214 1.06 7.19 -10.87
N ASP A 215 2.39 7.11 -11.06
CA ASP A 215 3.39 8.09 -10.60
C ASP A 215 3.61 8.14 -9.08
N PHE A 216 3.18 7.12 -8.33
CA PHE A 216 3.48 6.97 -6.90
C PHE A 216 4.15 5.62 -6.59
N LEU A 217 5.06 5.63 -5.63
CA LEU A 217 5.75 4.46 -5.10
C LEU A 217 5.37 4.20 -3.64
N ILE A 218 5.35 2.93 -3.24
CA ILE A 218 5.08 2.53 -1.86
C ILE A 218 6.37 2.63 -1.05
N ILE A 219 6.40 3.52 -0.06
CA ILE A 219 7.52 3.68 0.87
C ILE A 219 6.97 3.75 2.29
N ALA A 220 7.37 2.80 3.13
CA ALA A 220 6.92 2.71 4.52
C ALA A 220 5.38 2.80 4.67
N ASN A 221 4.65 2.05 3.82
CA ASN A 221 3.18 2.02 3.79
C ASN A 221 2.49 3.34 3.37
N LYS A 222 3.20 4.20 2.63
CA LYS A 222 2.65 5.44 2.06
C LYS A 222 2.94 5.47 0.57
N CYS A 223 2.00 6.00 -0.19
CA CYS A 223 2.22 6.35 -1.58
C CYS A 223 2.90 7.72 -1.65
N VAL A 224 4.15 7.71 -2.10
CA VAL A 224 4.98 8.92 -2.25
C VAL A 224 5.12 9.20 -3.75
N PRO A 225 4.96 10.46 -4.19
CA PRO A 225 5.12 10.78 -5.61
C PRO A 225 6.54 10.43 -6.07
N VAL A 226 6.62 9.82 -7.26
CA VAL A 226 7.87 9.56 -7.95
C VAL A 226 8.58 10.90 -8.20
N ALA A 227 9.90 10.93 -8.04
CA ALA A 227 10.69 12.11 -8.35
C ALA A 227 10.39 12.60 -9.80
N PRO A 228 10.09 13.89 -10.00
CA PRO A 228 9.66 14.39 -11.29
C PRO A 228 10.73 14.14 -12.36
N ASN A 229 10.30 13.71 -13.54
CA ASN A 229 11.14 13.38 -14.70
C ASN A 229 12.16 12.25 -14.46
N CYS A 230 11.89 11.38 -13.48
CA CYS A 230 12.69 10.19 -13.24
C CYS A 230 12.17 9.00 -14.06
N ALA A 231 13.07 8.35 -14.80
CA ALA A 231 12.79 7.13 -15.55
C ALA A 231 12.97 5.87 -14.68
N VAL A 232 13.97 5.87 -13.80
CA VAL A 232 14.32 4.74 -12.92
C VAL A 232 14.58 5.25 -11.51
N VAL A 233 13.81 4.73 -10.56
CA VAL A 233 13.81 5.15 -9.14
C VAL A 233 14.22 3.96 -8.27
N THR A 234 14.98 4.21 -7.22
CA THR A 234 15.31 3.21 -6.20
C THR A 234 14.13 2.94 -5.28
N GLU A 235 14.26 1.90 -4.44
CA GLU A 235 13.33 1.61 -3.34
C GLU A 235 13.21 2.75 -2.31
N SER A 236 14.18 3.68 -2.26
CA SER A 236 14.19 4.85 -1.37
C SER A 236 13.72 6.14 -2.03
N ASN A 237 13.11 6.08 -3.23
CA ASN A 237 12.69 7.22 -4.06
C ASN A 237 13.83 8.12 -4.56
N THR A 238 15.06 7.62 -4.64
CA THR A 238 16.15 8.38 -5.27
C THR A 238 16.19 8.06 -6.75
N CYS A 239 16.36 9.07 -7.60
CA CYS A 239 16.41 8.82 -9.04
C CYS A 239 17.80 8.31 -9.46
N GLU A 240 17.84 7.20 -10.21
CA GLU A 240 19.07 6.63 -10.80
C GLU A 240 19.21 6.99 -12.28
N LYS A 241 18.08 7.21 -12.97
CA LYS A 241 18.07 7.60 -14.38
C LYS A 241 16.91 8.54 -14.64
N CYS A 242 17.21 9.66 -15.31
CA CYS A 242 16.20 10.63 -15.72
C CYS A 242 15.56 10.25 -17.06
N ASN A 243 14.36 10.78 -17.31
CA ASN A 243 13.73 10.76 -18.63
C ASN A 243 14.54 11.61 -19.61
N ASP A 244 14.34 11.37 -20.92
CA ASP A 244 15.08 12.10 -21.96
C ASP A 244 14.88 13.63 -21.84
N GLY A 245 15.97 14.37 -22.05
CA GLY A 245 16.01 15.83 -21.85
C GLY A 245 16.34 16.28 -20.42
N PHE A 246 16.60 15.34 -19.50
CA PHE A 246 16.96 15.61 -18.11
C PHE A 246 18.27 14.92 -17.69
N ALA A 247 18.94 15.50 -16.70
CA ALA A 247 20.16 14.96 -16.09
C ALA A 247 20.03 14.92 -14.57
N LEU A 248 20.70 13.95 -13.94
CA LEU A 248 20.79 13.90 -12.48
C LEU A 248 21.61 15.10 -11.98
N ASN A 249 21.18 15.72 -10.90
CA ASN A 249 22.02 16.66 -10.16
C ASN A 249 22.74 15.96 -9.00
N THR A 250 23.56 16.70 -8.27
CA THR A 250 24.29 16.21 -7.09
C THR A 250 23.40 15.77 -5.93
N ALA A 251 22.09 16.02 -6.00
CA ALA A 251 21.08 15.59 -5.03
C ALA A 251 20.24 14.39 -5.54
N ASN A 252 20.65 13.72 -6.62
CA ASN A 252 19.93 12.61 -7.27
C ASN A 252 18.50 12.98 -7.70
N ALA A 253 18.29 14.24 -8.12
CA ALA A 253 17.05 14.71 -8.72
C ALA A 253 17.28 15.10 -10.18
N CYS A 254 16.24 14.98 -11.00
CA CYS A 254 16.32 15.28 -12.43
C CYS A 254 16.08 16.77 -12.71
N GLY A 255 17.13 17.45 -13.17
CA GLY A 255 17.07 18.81 -13.69
C GLY A 255 16.97 18.80 -15.22
N THR A 256 16.38 19.83 -15.81
CA THR A 256 16.43 20.02 -17.27
C THR A 256 17.88 20.15 -17.71
N CYS A 257 18.24 19.53 -18.83
CA CYS A 257 19.54 19.77 -19.43
C CYS A 257 19.59 21.21 -19.94
N ASP A 258 20.22 22.10 -19.17
CA ASP A 258 20.49 23.46 -19.61
C ASP A 258 21.74 23.48 -20.50
N ALA A 259 21.84 24.44 -21.41
CA ALA A 259 23.03 24.62 -22.25
C ALA A 259 24.26 25.11 -21.45
N ILE A 260 24.13 25.25 -20.13
CA ILE A 260 25.21 25.61 -19.24
C ILE A 260 26.13 24.40 -19.11
N ILE A 261 27.23 24.46 -19.85
CA ILE A 261 28.40 23.59 -19.80
C ILE A 261 29.05 23.75 -18.41
N ASP A 262 28.39 23.29 -17.35
CA ASP A 262 29.05 23.14 -16.06
C ASP A 262 29.62 21.73 -15.99
N PHE A 263 30.94 21.66 -16.14
CA PHE A 263 31.75 20.43 -16.34
C PHE A 263 31.67 19.43 -15.17
N ALA A 264 30.91 19.75 -14.11
CA ALA A 264 30.61 18.88 -12.98
C ALA A 264 29.25 18.16 -13.09
N SER A 265 28.46 18.44 -14.13
CA SER A 265 27.16 17.79 -14.33
C SER A 265 27.33 16.43 -15.02
N PRO A 266 26.59 15.38 -14.61
CA PRO A 266 26.56 14.12 -15.34
C PRO A 266 25.94 14.30 -16.74
N ALA A 267 26.25 13.38 -17.65
CA ALA A 267 25.78 13.42 -19.03
C ALA A 267 24.24 13.48 -19.08
N CYS A 268 23.72 14.29 -20.01
CA CYS A 268 22.30 14.40 -20.30
C CYS A 268 21.78 13.10 -20.93
N ALA A 269 20.59 12.63 -20.49
CA ALA A 269 19.92 11.50 -21.12
C ALA A 269 19.26 11.95 -22.43
N CYS A 270 19.78 11.47 -23.56
CA CYS A 270 19.28 11.80 -24.91
C CYS A 270 19.11 10.51 -25.74
N GLY A 271 18.14 9.66 -25.38
CA GLY A 271 17.91 8.39 -26.06
C GLY A 271 19.09 7.43 -25.88
N VAL A 272 19.72 7.02 -26.98
CA VAL A 272 20.93 6.16 -26.99
C VAL A 272 22.24 6.94 -27.13
N ALA A 273 22.18 8.27 -27.22
CA ALA A 273 23.37 9.09 -27.38
C ALA A 273 24.09 9.26 -26.02
N GLU A 274 25.41 9.05 -26.02
CA GLU A 274 26.26 9.15 -24.84
C GLU A 274 27.07 10.45 -24.86
N ASN A 275 27.53 10.87 -23.67
CA ASN A 275 28.39 12.05 -23.49
C ASN A 275 27.75 13.38 -23.97
N CYS A 276 26.42 13.47 -23.92
CA CYS A 276 25.70 14.69 -24.26
C CYS A 276 25.78 15.70 -23.11
N GLY A 277 26.14 16.95 -23.42
CA GLY A 277 25.97 18.08 -22.51
C GLY A 277 24.52 18.60 -22.52
N ASN A 278 23.85 18.55 -23.69
CA ASN A 278 22.42 18.77 -23.83
C ASN A 278 21.85 17.91 -24.97
N CYS A 279 20.53 17.80 -25.06
CA CYS A 279 19.88 17.09 -26.16
C CYS A 279 19.54 18.01 -27.34
N GLY A 280 19.55 17.44 -28.53
CA GLY A 280 18.98 18.03 -29.73
C GLY A 280 17.46 18.14 -29.60
N LYS A 281 16.82 18.81 -30.57
CA LYS A 281 15.37 19.08 -30.55
C LYS A 281 14.51 17.81 -30.46
N ASP A 282 14.99 16.72 -31.05
CA ASP A 282 14.27 15.44 -31.12
C ASP A 282 14.58 14.51 -29.93
N LEU A 283 15.37 14.97 -28.95
CA LEU A 283 15.80 14.24 -27.74
C LEU A 283 16.61 12.94 -27.96
N ASP A 284 16.71 12.43 -29.19
CA ASP A 284 17.41 11.18 -29.53
C ASP A 284 18.89 11.35 -29.93
N ALA A 285 19.40 12.58 -29.89
CA ALA A 285 20.78 12.91 -30.23
C ALA A 285 21.31 14.03 -29.32
N CYS A 286 22.63 14.14 -29.20
CA CYS A 286 23.23 15.26 -28.49
C CYS A 286 23.05 16.56 -29.29
N GLY A 287 22.66 17.66 -28.62
CA GLY A 287 22.69 19.01 -29.21
C GLY A 287 24.09 19.63 -29.11
N ALA A 288 24.80 19.30 -28.05
CA ALA A 288 26.15 19.69 -27.71
C ALA A 288 26.78 18.58 -26.86
N CYS A 289 28.09 18.42 -27.01
CA CYS A 289 28.84 17.41 -26.30
C CYS A 289 29.34 17.91 -24.94
N LEU A 290 29.47 16.98 -24.00
CA LEU A 290 30.05 17.24 -22.69
C LEU A 290 31.57 17.44 -22.84
N GLY A 291 32.15 18.50 -22.27
CA GLY A 291 33.60 18.63 -22.09
C GLY A 291 34.47 18.45 -23.36
N SER A 292 35.38 17.47 -23.31
CA SER A 292 36.36 17.12 -24.35
C SER A 292 35.81 16.30 -25.52
N PHE A 293 34.51 16.04 -25.55
CA PHE A 293 33.88 15.34 -26.65
C PHE A 293 33.51 16.29 -27.79
N GLU A 294 33.72 15.85 -29.01
CA GLU A 294 33.39 16.57 -30.24
C GLU A 294 32.23 15.91 -30.97
N MET A 295 31.37 16.73 -31.56
CA MET A 295 30.27 16.26 -32.38
C MET A 295 30.79 15.72 -33.71
N LYS A 296 30.63 14.43 -33.96
CA LYS A 296 30.84 13.80 -35.28
C LYS A 296 29.65 12.93 -35.63
N ASP A 297 29.01 13.23 -36.77
CA ASP A 297 27.84 12.50 -37.27
C ASP A 297 26.70 12.34 -36.25
N GLY A 298 26.43 13.38 -35.44
CA GLY A 298 25.39 13.38 -34.43
C GLY A 298 25.72 12.60 -33.14
N LYS A 299 26.96 12.14 -33.00
CA LYS A 299 27.48 11.47 -31.79
C LYS A 299 28.61 12.28 -31.17
N CYS A 300 28.67 12.27 -29.85
CA CYS A 300 29.78 12.84 -29.12
C CYS A 300 30.89 11.80 -28.98
N VAL A 301 31.97 12.01 -29.73
CA VAL A 301 33.17 11.16 -29.69
C VAL A 301 34.30 11.92 -29.02
N GLN A 302 35.27 11.22 -28.42
CA GLN A 302 36.40 11.89 -27.78
C GLN A 302 37.15 12.76 -28.81
N GLY A 303 37.28 14.04 -28.51
CA GLY A 303 38.02 15.01 -29.33
C GLY A 303 39.52 14.74 -29.30
N ALA A 304 40.24 15.32 -30.26
CA ALA A 304 41.70 15.26 -30.24
C ALA A 304 42.24 16.09 -29.08
N CYS A 305 43.23 15.54 -28.37
CA CYS A 305 43.94 16.28 -27.34
C CYS A 305 44.70 17.49 -27.89
N ALA A 306 44.52 18.64 -27.27
CA ALA A 306 45.37 19.81 -27.50
C ALA A 306 46.74 19.64 -26.83
N VAL A 307 46.85 18.80 -25.79
CA VAL A 307 48.14 18.43 -25.19
C VAL A 307 48.92 17.53 -26.15
N ALA A 308 50.08 18.00 -26.60
CA ALA A 308 50.96 17.23 -27.47
C ALA A 308 51.38 15.91 -26.79
N ASN A 309 51.39 14.81 -27.56
CA ASN A 309 51.70 13.46 -27.09
C ASN A 309 50.75 12.92 -26.01
N CYS A 310 49.56 13.52 -25.84
CA CYS A 310 48.52 12.97 -25.01
C CYS A 310 47.67 11.98 -25.82
N GLU A 311 47.47 10.77 -25.28
CA GLU A 311 46.65 9.73 -25.91
C GLU A 311 45.19 9.84 -25.49
N THR A 312 44.95 10.08 -24.20
CA THR A 312 43.60 10.31 -23.67
C THR A 312 43.58 11.60 -22.87
N CYS A 313 42.74 12.52 -23.30
CA CYS A 313 42.45 13.73 -22.56
C CYS A 313 41.42 13.44 -21.49
N ARG A 314 41.47 14.25 -20.44
CA ARG A 314 40.48 14.22 -19.39
C ARG A 314 39.22 14.97 -19.83
N ASP A 315 38.59 15.72 -18.94
CA ASP A 315 37.35 16.46 -19.20
C ASP A 315 37.55 17.69 -20.10
N ARG A 316 38.80 18.03 -20.45
CA ARG A 316 39.16 19.13 -21.35
C ARG A 316 40.28 18.74 -22.33
N PRO A 317 40.28 19.28 -23.56
CA PRO A 317 41.30 18.97 -24.55
C PRO A 317 42.71 19.46 -24.16
N ASP A 318 42.82 20.44 -23.27
CA ASP A 318 44.07 21.00 -22.75
C ASP A 318 44.60 20.31 -21.49
N SER A 319 43.94 19.23 -21.03
CA SER A 319 44.35 18.47 -19.84
C SER A 319 44.47 16.98 -20.16
N CYS A 320 45.62 16.40 -19.81
CA CYS A 320 45.93 15.03 -20.19
C CYS A 320 45.63 14.05 -19.04
N MET A 321 45.03 12.91 -19.39
CA MET A 321 44.84 11.79 -18.46
C MET A 321 45.92 10.73 -18.65
N ALA A 322 46.22 10.36 -19.89
CA ALA A 322 47.31 9.44 -20.21
C ALA A 322 48.08 9.90 -21.45
N CYS A 323 49.40 9.86 -21.35
CA CYS A 323 50.30 10.17 -22.45
C CYS A 323 50.49 8.98 -23.38
N ALA A 324 50.78 9.25 -24.65
CA ALA A 324 51.12 8.24 -25.63
C ALA A 324 52.38 7.46 -25.22
N GLY A 325 52.52 6.23 -25.74
CA GLY A 325 53.67 5.38 -25.44
C GLY A 325 55.03 6.08 -25.62
N GLY A 326 55.88 5.99 -24.60
CA GLY A 326 57.19 6.66 -24.55
C GLY A 326 57.18 8.06 -23.90
N PHE A 327 56.00 8.55 -23.51
CA PHE A 327 55.83 9.80 -22.78
C PHE A 327 55.21 9.55 -21.41
N GLN A 328 55.49 10.44 -20.46
CA GLN A 328 54.92 10.43 -19.12
C GLN A 328 54.25 11.77 -18.81
N LEU A 329 53.20 11.70 -18.00
CA LEU A 329 52.48 12.88 -17.52
C LEU A 329 53.37 13.62 -16.51
N THR A 330 53.51 14.92 -16.72
CA THR A 330 54.31 15.79 -15.85
C THR A 330 53.44 16.52 -14.84
N ILE A 331 54.07 17.05 -13.80
CA ILE A 331 53.43 17.90 -12.78
C ILE A 331 52.85 19.22 -13.34
N LEU A 332 53.10 19.50 -14.62
CA LEU A 332 52.59 20.65 -15.36
C LEU A 332 51.44 20.27 -16.31
N ASP A 333 50.83 19.09 -16.16
CA ASP A 333 49.75 18.57 -17.04
C ASP A 333 50.15 18.47 -18.52
N SER A 334 51.45 18.21 -18.78
CA SER A 334 52.01 18.02 -20.12
C SER A 334 52.65 16.64 -20.27
N CYS A 335 52.70 16.12 -21.50
CA CYS A 335 53.36 14.85 -21.81
C CYS A 335 54.78 15.08 -22.33
N GLN A 336 55.76 14.62 -21.57
CA GLN A 336 57.18 14.71 -21.91
C GLN A 336 57.79 13.31 -22.04
N GLU A 337 58.93 13.18 -22.73
CA GLU A 337 59.61 11.89 -22.88
C GLU A 337 59.86 11.24 -21.51
N SER A 338 59.56 9.95 -21.40
CA SER A 338 59.79 9.19 -20.17
C SER A 338 61.28 9.07 -19.89
N CYS A 339 61.66 9.18 -18.61
CA CYS A 339 63.02 8.84 -18.19
C CYS A 339 63.30 7.35 -18.46
N ALA A 340 64.48 7.02 -18.99
CA ALA A 340 64.86 5.63 -19.22
C ALA A 340 65.09 4.90 -17.87
N GLY A 341 64.43 3.75 -17.70
CA GLY A 341 64.53 2.94 -16.48
C GLY A 341 63.63 3.42 -15.33
N VAL A 342 63.71 2.74 -14.18
CA VAL A 342 62.88 3.03 -13.00
C VAL A 342 63.64 3.96 -12.05
N GLY A 343 63.03 5.09 -11.70
CA GLY A 343 63.57 6.03 -10.72
C GLY A 343 63.62 5.43 -9.32
N GLN A 344 64.60 5.87 -8.53
CA GLN A 344 64.79 5.43 -7.15
C GLN A 344 64.33 6.50 -6.16
N ASN A 345 64.15 6.10 -4.90
CA ASN A 345 63.84 7.03 -3.82
C ASN A 345 64.87 8.17 -3.75
N GLY A 346 64.39 9.41 -3.65
CA GLY A 346 65.20 10.61 -3.71
C GLY A 346 65.58 11.05 -5.13
N GLN A 347 64.93 10.52 -6.17
CA GLN A 347 65.11 10.96 -7.55
C GLN A 347 63.82 11.54 -8.14
N PHE A 348 63.98 12.42 -9.14
CA PHE A 348 62.91 12.90 -10.00
C PHE A 348 63.39 12.88 -11.45
N CYS A 349 62.44 12.91 -12.39
CA CYS A 349 62.75 13.00 -13.80
C CYS A 349 62.85 14.47 -14.24
N ARG A 350 63.91 14.83 -14.96
CA ARG A 350 64.07 16.15 -15.58
C ARG A 350 64.32 16.05 -17.07
N ALA A 351 64.07 17.15 -17.79
CA ALA A 351 64.52 17.29 -19.17
C ALA A 351 66.05 17.42 -19.23
N GLY A 352 66.74 16.53 -19.95
CA GLY A 352 68.19 16.58 -20.13
C GLY A 352 68.62 17.50 -21.27
N ALA A 353 69.89 17.93 -21.25
CA ALA A 353 70.47 18.87 -22.22
C ALA A 353 70.52 18.33 -23.67
N ALA A 354 70.42 17.01 -23.86
CA ALA A 354 70.45 16.34 -25.17
C ALA A 354 69.08 15.77 -25.59
N ARG A 355 67.97 16.36 -25.08
CA ARG A 355 66.57 15.92 -25.28
C ARG A 355 66.17 14.59 -24.65
N ALA A 356 67.10 13.77 -24.16
CA ALA A 356 66.77 12.62 -23.34
C ALA A 356 66.43 13.04 -21.91
N ALA A 357 65.30 12.55 -21.37
CA ALA A 357 64.95 12.73 -19.97
C ALA A 357 65.83 11.84 -19.07
N GLU A 358 66.27 12.37 -17.93
CA GLU A 358 67.19 11.68 -17.01
C GLU A 358 66.74 11.74 -15.55
N TRP A 359 67.02 10.66 -14.81
CA TRP A 359 66.80 10.57 -13.37
C TRP A 359 67.91 11.31 -12.64
N VAL A 360 67.53 12.25 -11.78
CA VAL A 360 68.45 13.09 -11.01
C VAL A 360 68.03 13.18 -9.55
N ALA A 361 69.00 13.42 -8.67
CA ALA A 361 68.74 13.59 -7.24
C ALA A 361 67.82 14.78 -6.97
N CYS A 362 66.87 14.62 -6.04
CA CYS A 362 65.90 15.65 -5.72
C CYS A 362 66.54 16.93 -5.19
N PRO A 363 66.06 18.10 -5.62
CA PRO A 363 66.68 19.37 -5.32
C PRO A 363 66.42 19.79 -3.88
N ALA A 364 67.41 20.42 -3.25
CA ALA A 364 67.24 21.03 -1.93
C ALA A 364 66.70 22.46 -2.00
N ASP A 365 66.66 23.07 -3.20
CA ASP A 365 66.30 24.47 -3.41
C ASP A 365 65.17 24.65 -4.43
N ALA A 366 64.53 25.83 -4.39
CA ALA A 366 63.41 26.17 -5.26
C ALA A 366 63.79 26.26 -6.75
N THR A 367 65.06 26.50 -7.08
CA THR A 367 65.54 26.61 -8.47
C THR A 367 65.54 25.22 -9.12
N GLY A 368 65.96 24.20 -8.39
CA GLY A 368 65.88 22.82 -8.84
C GLY A 368 64.45 22.31 -8.91
N VAL A 369 63.57 22.74 -7.99
CA VAL A 369 62.14 22.36 -8.03
C VAL A 369 61.46 22.85 -9.31
N ALA A 370 61.82 24.03 -9.81
CA ALA A 370 61.27 24.58 -11.05
C ALA A 370 61.65 23.78 -12.32
N GLN A 371 62.60 22.84 -12.23
CA GLN A 371 63.05 22.00 -13.35
C GLN A 371 62.46 20.58 -13.30
N MET A 372 61.62 20.29 -12.31
CA MET A 372 61.01 18.99 -12.11
C MET A 372 59.93 18.71 -13.15
N LEU A 373 60.06 17.58 -13.88
CA LEU A 373 58.98 17.08 -14.74
C LEU A 373 58.03 16.18 -13.95
N THR A 374 58.56 15.34 -13.08
CA THR A 374 57.80 14.52 -12.14
C THR A 374 58.02 15.01 -10.71
N ASP A 375 57.16 14.61 -9.79
CA ASP A 375 57.47 14.76 -8.37
C ASP A 375 58.72 13.94 -7.99
N CYS A 376 59.29 14.31 -6.85
CA CYS A 376 60.38 13.58 -6.23
C CYS A 376 59.84 12.27 -5.65
N ILE A 377 60.46 11.15 -5.99
CA ILE A 377 60.08 9.83 -5.47
C ILE A 377 60.48 9.76 -4.00
N CYS A 378 59.51 9.94 -3.09
CA CYS A 378 59.69 9.82 -1.64
C CYS A 378 58.75 8.73 -1.10
N GLY A 379 59.16 7.47 -1.22
CA GLY A 379 58.33 6.32 -0.88
C GLY A 379 57.06 6.29 -1.73
N SER A 380 55.89 6.42 -1.08
CA SER A 380 54.57 6.51 -1.73
C SER A 380 53.95 7.90 -1.63
N ALA A 381 54.70 8.91 -1.19
CA ALA A 381 54.19 10.26 -1.06
C ALA A 381 54.18 10.97 -2.42
N GLU A 382 53.06 11.62 -2.74
CA GLU A 382 52.85 12.34 -3.99
C GLU A 382 53.11 13.84 -3.83
N ASN A 383 53.39 14.52 -4.94
CA ASN A 383 53.58 15.97 -5.03
C ASN A 383 54.77 16.49 -4.19
N CYS A 384 55.76 15.64 -3.93
CA CYS A 384 56.98 16.03 -3.22
C CYS A 384 57.93 16.84 -4.13
N GLY A 385 58.44 17.96 -3.63
CA GLY A 385 59.58 18.65 -4.23
C GLY A 385 60.92 18.04 -3.81
N ASN A 386 61.02 17.50 -2.59
CA ASN A 386 62.17 16.75 -2.09
C ASN A 386 61.77 15.75 -0.99
N CYS A 387 62.70 14.91 -0.54
CA CYS A 387 62.45 13.93 0.52
C CYS A 387 63.07 14.32 1.87
N SER A 388 62.41 13.91 2.94
CA SER A 388 62.99 13.83 4.28
C SER A 388 63.91 12.61 4.42
N ALA A 389 64.70 12.57 5.50
CA ALA A 389 65.56 11.43 5.80
C ALA A 389 64.78 10.10 6.00
N GLU A 390 63.49 10.19 6.30
CA GLU A 390 62.59 9.04 6.54
C GLU A 390 61.83 8.62 5.27
N GLY A 391 62.13 9.25 4.12
CA GLY A 391 61.47 8.94 2.84
C GLY A 391 60.07 9.52 2.68
N GLN A 392 59.68 10.50 3.52
CA GLN A 392 58.46 11.30 3.35
C GLN A 392 58.76 12.55 2.50
N CYS A 393 57.75 13.33 2.08
CA CYS A 393 58.04 14.64 1.46
C CYS A 393 58.72 15.55 2.49
N GLY A 394 59.90 16.09 2.18
CA GLY A 394 60.58 17.12 2.98
C GLY A 394 60.10 18.53 2.66
N ALA A 395 59.65 18.76 1.43
CA ALA A 395 59.02 19.97 0.92
C ALA A 395 58.08 19.59 -0.23
N CYS A 396 57.03 20.36 -0.45
CA CYS A 396 56.04 20.11 -1.51
C CYS A 396 56.36 20.86 -2.80
N LEU A 397 55.80 20.39 -3.91
CA LEU A 397 55.77 21.13 -5.16
C LEU A 397 55.00 22.46 -5.01
N PRO A 398 55.28 23.46 -5.87
CA PRO A 398 54.56 24.74 -5.83
C PRO A 398 53.04 24.54 -5.91
N GLY A 399 52.32 25.24 -5.03
CA GLY A 399 50.86 25.15 -4.93
C GLY A 399 50.35 24.14 -3.90
N TYR A 400 51.21 23.28 -3.36
CA TYR A 400 50.88 22.32 -2.31
C TYR A 400 51.48 22.72 -0.97
N GLN A 401 50.81 22.37 0.12
CA GLN A 401 51.31 22.58 1.48
C GLN A 401 51.67 21.27 2.16
N GLN A 402 52.75 21.29 2.94
CA GLN A 402 53.24 20.12 3.65
C GLN A 402 52.47 19.92 4.96
N ARG A 403 51.90 18.74 5.15
CA ARG A 403 51.37 18.29 6.45
C ARG A 403 51.85 16.88 6.75
N ASN A 404 52.54 16.71 7.88
CA ASN A 404 53.01 15.42 8.37
C ASN A 404 53.75 14.58 7.30
N GLY A 405 54.61 15.21 6.50
CA GLY A 405 55.36 14.54 5.44
C GLY A 405 54.56 14.20 4.17
N SER A 406 53.33 14.71 4.02
CA SER A 406 52.46 14.56 2.85
C SER A 406 52.13 15.91 2.19
N CYS A 407 51.94 15.90 0.88
CA CYS A 407 51.66 17.08 0.04
C CYS A 407 50.35 16.90 -0.74
N THR A 408 49.24 16.65 -0.04
CA THR A 408 47.92 16.37 -0.66
C THR A 408 46.95 17.54 -0.62
N GLU A 409 47.27 18.59 0.15
CA GLU A 409 46.45 19.78 0.29
C GLU A 409 47.05 20.96 -0.48
N CYS A 410 46.19 21.81 -1.05
CA CYS A 410 46.65 23.03 -1.70
C CYS A 410 47.08 24.08 -0.67
N ALA A 411 48.15 24.81 -1.00
CA ALA A 411 48.62 25.93 -0.23
C ALA A 411 47.69 27.15 -0.35
N ASP A 412 47.83 28.08 0.59
CA ASP A 412 47.06 29.33 0.58
C ASP A 412 47.23 30.10 -0.74
N GLY A 413 46.10 30.54 -1.31
CA GLY A 413 46.07 31.22 -2.60
C GLY A 413 46.05 30.29 -3.81
N PHE A 414 46.02 28.97 -3.61
CA PHE A 414 45.82 27.96 -4.64
C PHE A 414 44.49 27.24 -4.44
N LEU A 415 43.87 26.81 -5.55
CA LEU A 415 42.64 26.01 -5.54
C LEU A 415 42.92 24.68 -6.23
N ARG A 416 42.34 23.62 -5.68
CA ARG A 416 42.38 22.30 -6.31
C ARG A 416 41.50 22.34 -7.55
N GLN A 417 42.11 22.17 -8.71
CA GLN A 417 41.38 22.15 -9.97
C GLN A 417 40.56 20.85 -10.07
N PRO A 418 39.23 20.92 -10.27
CA PRO A 418 38.39 19.72 -10.28
C PRO A 418 38.74 18.73 -11.40
N SER A 419 39.27 19.22 -12.53
CA SER A 419 39.62 18.40 -13.69
C SER A 419 40.80 17.49 -13.39
N ASN A 420 41.99 18.02 -13.08
CA ASN A 420 43.22 17.23 -12.96
C ASN A 420 43.69 17.02 -11.50
N GLY A 421 42.99 17.60 -10.51
CA GLY A 421 43.36 17.50 -9.11
C GLY A 421 44.59 18.32 -8.71
N LEU A 422 45.16 19.12 -9.63
CA LEU A 422 46.33 19.96 -9.39
C LEU A 422 45.98 21.23 -8.61
N CYS A 423 46.92 21.72 -7.80
CA CYS A 423 46.78 22.98 -7.08
C CYS A 423 47.26 24.16 -7.95
N VAL A 424 46.33 24.92 -8.51
CA VAL A 424 46.61 26.06 -9.38
C VAL A 424 46.41 27.38 -8.65
N LYS A 425 47.22 28.39 -8.97
CA LYS A 425 47.12 29.71 -8.33
C LYS A 425 45.74 30.29 -8.66
N LYS A 426 45.04 30.79 -7.64
CA LYS A 426 43.76 31.49 -7.83
C LYS A 426 44.00 32.64 -8.81
N THR A 427 43.48 32.51 -10.02
CA THR A 427 43.47 33.64 -10.95
C THR A 427 42.46 34.61 -10.35
N GLU A 428 42.84 35.86 -10.15
CA GLU A 428 41.83 36.90 -9.96
C GLU A 428 41.11 37.02 -11.30
N GLU A 429 40.09 36.19 -11.50
CA GLU A 429 39.10 36.43 -12.52
C GLU A 429 38.69 37.89 -12.38
N ALA A 430 38.68 38.60 -13.50
CA ALA A 430 38.16 39.94 -13.61
C ALA A 430 36.83 39.94 -12.88
N SER A 431 36.87 40.50 -11.67
CA SER A 431 35.75 40.53 -10.79
C SER A 431 34.66 41.24 -11.58
N ASN A 432 33.63 40.52 -12.00
CA ASN A 432 32.32 41.07 -12.26
C ASN A 432 31.76 41.54 -10.91
N LYS A 433 32.47 42.45 -10.25
CA LYS A 433 31.95 43.32 -9.21
C LYS A 433 31.05 44.26 -9.99
N LEU A 434 29.78 43.87 -10.16
CA LEU A 434 28.74 44.87 -10.22
C LEU A 434 28.95 45.73 -8.98
N SER A 435 29.47 46.94 -9.20
CA SER A 435 29.70 47.94 -8.17
C SER A 435 28.47 47.98 -7.28
N THR A 436 28.67 48.05 -5.96
CA THR A 436 27.59 48.17 -4.97
C THR A 436 26.62 49.33 -5.30
N GLY A 437 27.06 50.30 -6.13
CA GLY A 437 26.22 51.34 -6.72
C GLY A 437 25.18 50.85 -7.76
N ALA A 438 25.43 49.78 -8.51
CA ALA A 438 24.49 49.21 -9.48
C ALA A 438 23.32 48.50 -8.78
N VAL A 439 23.59 47.78 -7.69
CA VAL A 439 22.54 47.15 -6.87
C VAL A 439 21.68 48.21 -6.17
N ALA A 440 22.31 49.27 -5.63
CA ALA A 440 21.57 50.41 -5.08
C ALA A 440 20.72 51.13 -6.14
N GLY A 441 21.22 51.29 -7.36
CA GLY A 441 20.50 51.92 -8.48
C GLY A 441 19.26 51.13 -8.93
N ILE A 442 19.36 49.79 -9.00
CA ILE A 442 18.23 48.92 -9.35
C ILE A 442 17.16 48.97 -8.26
N VAL A 443 17.54 48.94 -6.98
CA VAL A 443 16.59 49.03 -5.87
C VAL A 443 15.85 50.37 -5.88
N ILE A 444 16.55 51.48 -6.11
CA ILE A 444 15.92 52.81 -6.24
C ILE A 444 15.01 52.87 -7.46
N GLY A 445 15.43 52.31 -8.60
CA GLY A 445 14.62 52.24 -9.82
C GLY A 445 13.31 51.49 -9.60
N VAL A 446 13.36 50.32 -8.94
CA VAL A 446 12.16 49.52 -8.62
C VAL A 446 11.24 50.26 -7.65
N LEU A 447 11.80 50.96 -6.65
CA LEU A 447 11.00 51.74 -5.71
C LEU A 447 10.28 52.93 -6.38
N VAL A 448 10.94 53.62 -7.33
CA VAL A 448 10.31 54.70 -8.10
C VAL A 448 9.19 54.17 -9.00
N VAL A 449 9.41 53.05 -9.68
CA VAL A 449 8.39 52.41 -10.54
C VAL A 449 7.20 51.94 -9.71
N ALA A 450 7.44 51.34 -8.54
CA ALA A 450 6.38 50.93 -7.62
C ALA A 450 5.57 52.14 -7.10
N ALA A 451 6.24 53.23 -6.72
CA ALA A 451 5.57 54.45 -6.27
C ALA A 451 4.71 55.09 -7.38
N LEU A 452 5.19 55.11 -8.63
CA LEU A 452 4.43 55.58 -9.79
C LEU A 452 3.21 54.69 -10.08
N ALA A 453 3.37 53.36 -9.99
CA ALA A 453 2.28 52.42 -10.19
C ALA A 453 1.19 52.58 -9.11
N ILE A 454 1.58 52.73 -7.84
CA ILE A 454 0.66 52.99 -6.73
C ILE A 454 -0.04 54.34 -6.91
N GLY A 455 0.70 55.38 -7.29
CA GLY A 455 0.15 56.72 -7.59
C GLY A 455 -0.89 56.69 -8.71
N CYS A 456 -0.63 55.97 -9.80
CA CYS A 456 -1.57 55.77 -10.90
C CYS A 456 -2.85 55.05 -10.42
N VAL A 457 -2.71 53.98 -9.64
CA VAL A 457 -3.87 53.24 -9.11
C VAL A 457 -4.74 54.12 -8.21
N VAL A 458 -4.13 54.94 -7.34
CA VAL A 458 -4.86 55.88 -6.47
C VAL A 458 -5.54 56.97 -7.29
N TYR A 459 -4.86 57.55 -8.28
CA TYR A 459 -5.44 58.56 -9.19
C TYR A 459 -6.68 58.03 -9.92
N PHE A 460 -6.61 56.81 -10.49
CA PHE A 460 -7.75 56.20 -11.16
C PHE A 460 -8.89 55.85 -10.21
N ARG A 461 -8.60 55.50 -8.94
CA ARG A 461 -9.62 55.27 -7.90
C ARG A 461 -10.32 56.56 -7.48
N MET A 462 -9.62 57.69 -7.39
CA MET A 462 -10.21 58.99 -7.06
C MET A 462 -11.03 59.57 -8.22
N ARG A 463 -10.61 59.35 -9.47
CA ARG A 463 -11.34 59.81 -10.66
C ARG A 463 -12.70 59.12 -10.86
N LYS A 464 -12.88 57.91 -10.30
CA LYS A 464 -14.17 57.19 -10.28
C LYS A 464 -15.17 57.72 -9.24
N ARG A 465 -14.80 58.70 -8.41
CA ARG A 465 -15.67 59.33 -7.41
C ARG A 465 -16.01 60.79 -7.73
N ALA A 466 -16.23 61.13 -9.01
CA ALA A 466 -16.99 62.33 -9.35
C ALA A 466 -18.50 62.00 -9.24
N PRO A 467 -19.29 62.74 -8.46
CA PRO A 467 -20.71 62.43 -8.23
C PRO A 467 -21.55 62.69 -9.48
N ALA A 468 -22.40 61.71 -9.83
CA ALA A 468 -23.45 61.85 -10.83
C ALA A 468 -24.55 62.78 -10.30
N ALA A 469 -24.91 63.79 -11.10
CA ALA A 469 -25.99 64.71 -10.83
C ALA A 469 -27.36 64.01 -10.86
N THR A 470 -28.19 64.33 -9.88
CA THR A 470 -29.58 63.87 -9.69
C THR A 470 -30.53 64.60 -10.65
N PRO A 471 -31.52 63.96 -11.30
CA PRO A 471 -32.52 64.65 -12.12
C PRO A 471 -33.68 65.18 -11.25
N LEU A 472 -34.11 66.41 -11.56
CA LEU A 472 -35.30 67.08 -11.03
C LEU A 472 -36.58 66.49 -11.65
N GLU A 473 -37.50 66.01 -10.83
CA GLU A 473 -38.92 65.83 -11.20
C GLU A 473 -39.62 67.19 -11.27
N LEU A 474 -40.27 67.46 -12.41
CA LEU A 474 -41.15 68.61 -12.61
C LEU A 474 -42.58 68.09 -12.71
N SER A 475 -43.40 68.43 -11.73
CA SER A 475 -44.83 68.14 -11.69
C SER A 475 -45.63 69.09 -12.56
N HIS A 476 -46.64 68.51 -13.18
CA HIS A 476 -47.73 69.09 -13.97
C HIS A 476 -48.39 70.32 -13.33
N GLN A 477 -48.61 71.37 -14.12
CA GLN A 477 -49.83 72.19 -14.00
C GLN A 477 -50.18 72.82 -15.36
N THR A 478 -51.26 72.32 -15.95
CA THR A 478 -52.00 72.88 -17.08
C THR A 478 -53.08 73.83 -16.57
N ASP A 479 -53.08 75.05 -17.10
CA ASP A 479 -54.25 75.69 -17.71
C ASP A 479 -53.82 76.21 -19.10
#